data_AF-A0A376S859-F1
#
_entry.id   AF-A0A376S859-F1
#
_cell.length_a   1.000
_cell.length_b   1.000
_cell.length_c   1.000
_cell.angle_alpha   90.00
_cell.angle_beta   90.00
_cell.angle_gamma   90.00
#
_symmetry.space_group_name_H-M   'P 1'
#
loop_
_entity.id
_entity.type
_entity.pdbx_description
1 polymer ?
#
loop_
_entity_poly.entity_id
_entity_poly.type
_entity_poly.pdbx_seq_one_letter_code
_entity_poly.pdbx_strand_id
1 'polypeptide(L)'
;MLVAQHTVYFPDVFLTQMREAMPSTLSFDDFLPPVSGPLRRSIRVNTLKISVADFLQLTASYGWTLTPIPWCEEGFWIERDDEDALPLGSTAEHLSGLFYIQEASSMLPVAALFADGNAPQRVMDVAAAPRFQNDTNCCADE
;
A
#
# COMPACT_ATOMS: atom_id res chain seq x y z
N MET A 1 26.31 8.93 12.28
CA MET A 1 24.87 8.84 12.01
C MET A 1 24.40 7.49 12.52
N LEU A 2 23.79 7.46 13.72
CA LEU A 2 23.26 6.24 14.31
C LEU A 2 21.88 5.99 13.68
N VAL A 3 21.83 5.16 12.65
CA VAL A 3 20.56 4.57 12.21
C VAL A 3 20.12 3.67 13.35
N ALA A 4 19.01 4.00 14.02
CA ALA A 4 18.43 3.14 15.03
C ALA A 4 18.03 1.82 14.36
N GLN A 5 18.85 0.78 14.54
CA GLN A 5 18.47 -0.59 14.23
C GLN A 5 17.42 -1.00 15.26
N HIS A 6 16.16 -0.67 15.01
CA HIS A 6 15.06 -1.33 15.70
C HIS A 6 15.03 -2.78 15.21
N THR A 7 15.78 -3.65 15.89
CA THR A 7 15.68 -5.09 15.69
C THR A 7 14.26 -5.49 16.04
N VAL A 8 13.48 -5.89 15.04
CA VAL A 8 12.12 -6.37 15.25
C VAL A 8 12.19 -7.58 16.18
N TYR A 9 11.48 -7.52 17.30
CA TYR A 9 11.46 -8.58 18.30
C TYR A 9 10.33 -9.56 18.00
N PHE A 10 10.67 -10.84 17.88
CA PHE A 10 9.73 -11.93 17.74
C PHE A 10 9.89 -12.91 18.92
N PRO A 11 8.83 -13.20 19.69
CA PRO A 11 8.89 -14.23 20.73
C PRO A 11 9.15 -15.63 20.16
N ASP A 12 9.88 -16.48 20.89
CA ASP A 12 10.20 -17.85 20.45
C ASP A 12 8.96 -18.70 20.14
N VAL A 13 7.89 -18.51 20.93
CA VAL A 13 6.60 -19.19 20.71
C VAL A 13 6.00 -18.81 19.35
N PHE A 14 6.09 -17.53 18.96
CA PHE A 14 5.62 -17.07 17.65
C PHE A 14 6.46 -17.66 16.53
N LEU A 15 7.80 -17.65 16.66
CA LEU A 15 8.71 -18.22 15.65
C LEU A 15 8.44 -19.71 15.45
N THR A 16 8.21 -20.46 16.53
CA THR A 16 7.90 -21.89 16.48
C THR A 16 6.58 -22.13 15.75
N GLN A 17 5.52 -21.41 16.12
CA GLN A 17 4.21 -21.53 15.49
C GLN A 17 4.26 -21.17 13.99
N MET A 18 5.00 -20.13 13.61
CA MET A 18 5.11 -19.75 12.21
C MET A 18 5.90 -20.75 11.37
N ARG A 19 6.91 -21.42 11.95
CA ARG A 19 7.59 -22.53 11.29
C ARG A 19 6.67 -23.72 11.06
N GLU A 20 5.83 -24.05 12.03
CA GLU A 20 4.87 -25.16 11.93
C GLU A 20 3.72 -24.89 10.95
N ALA A 21 3.26 -23.65 10.86
CA ALA A 21 2.17 -23.25 9.97
C ALA A 21 2.63 -23.07 8.51
N MET A 22 3.94 -22.97 8.26
CA MET A 22 4.47 -22.70 6.92
C MET A 22 4.31 -23.94 6.02
N PRO A 23 3.79 -23.78 4.79
CA PRO A 23 3.77 -24.85 3.80
C PRO A 23 5.18 -25.38 3.54
N SER A 24 5.31 -26.69 3.30
CA SER A 24 6.61 -27.33 3.03
C SER A 24 7.30 -26.83 1.75
N THR A 25 6.59 -26.10 0.90
CA THR A 25 7.11 -25.47 -0.32
C THR A 25 7.81 -24.14 -0.07
N LEU A 26 7.75 -23.59 1.15
CA LEU A 26 8.31 -22.28 1.50
C LEU A 26 9.40 -22.44 2.58
N SER A 27 10.37 -21.53 2.57
CA SER A 27 11.48 -21.50 3.54
C SER A 27 11.23 -20.43 4.60
N PHE A 28 11.33 -20.81 5.87
CA PHE A 28 11.23 -19.86 6.97
C PHE A 28 12.39 -18.85 6.96
N ASP A 29 13.56 -19.28 6.50
CA ASP A 29 14.74 -18.42 6.45
C ASP A 29 14.62 -17.33 5.36
N ASP A 30 13.77 -17.56 4.35
CA ASP A 30 13.43 -16.55 3.32
C ASP A 30 12.32 -15.58 3.79
N PHE A 31 11.50 -16.00 4.76
CA PHE A 31 10.39 -15.21 5.31
C PHE A 31 10.85 -14.13 6.29
N LEU A 32 11.82 -14.45 7.16
CA LEU A 32 12.19 -13.56 8.27
C LEU A 32 12.84 -12.23 7.82
N PRO A 33 13.75 -12.18 6.82
CA PRO A 33 14.40 -10.94 6.40
C PRO A 33 13.42 -9.85 5.93
N PRO A 34 12.47 -10.09 5.00
CA PRO A 34 11.56 -9.04 4.54
C PRO A 34 10.58 -8.58 5.63
N VAL A 35 10.15 -9.47 6.53
CA VAL A 35 9.24 -9.14 7.64
C VAL A 35 9.93 -8.29 8.72
N SER A 36 11.26 -8.37 8.80
CA SER A 36 12.07 -7.58 9.74
C SER A 36 12.49 -6.22 9.17
N GLY A 37 12.23 -5.96 7.88
CA GLY A 37 12.61 -4.74 7.18
C GLY A 37 11.53 -3.66 7.18
N PRO A 38 11.87 -2.43 6.75
CA PRO A 38 10.88 -1.40 6.53
C PRO A 38 9.95 -1.78 5.36
N LEU A 39 8.67 -1.44 5.48
CA LEU A 39 7.70 -1.64 4.41
C LEU A 39 8.05 -0.76 3.20
N ARG A 40 7.88 -1.32 1.99
CA ARG A 40 7.94 -0.53 0.77
C ARG A 40 6.76 0.45 0.76
N ARG A 41 7.05 1.72 0.46
CA ARG A 41 6.01 2.74 0.34
C ARG A 41 5.14 2.45 -0.89
N SER A 42 3.84 2.70 -0.76
CA SER A 42 2.89 2.55 -1.85
C SER A 42 1.85 3.65 -1.84
N ILE A 43 1.32 3.92 -3.03
CA ILE A 43 0.25 4.89 -3.27
C ILE A 43 -0.85 4.24 -4.10
N ARG A 44 -2.06 4.80 -4.02
CA ARG A 44 -3.15 4.45 -4.92
C ARG A 44 -3.76 5.71 -5.54
N VAL A 45 -3.88 5.71 -6.85
CA VAL A 45 -4.48 6.80 -7.62
C VAL A 45 -5.98 6.90 -7.32
N ASN A 46 -6.48 8.12 -7.16
CA ASN A 46 -7.90 8.39 -7.00
C ASN A 46 -8.55 8.60 -8.37
N THR A 47 -9.12 7.53 -8.92
CA THR A 47 -9.76 7.53 -10.25
C THR A 47 -11.03 8.38 -10.33
N LEU A 48 -11.57 8.86 -9.21
CA LEU A 48 -12.64 9.87 -9.19
C LEU A 48 -12.14 11.27 -9.60
N LYS A 49 -10.82 11.52 -9.52
CA LYS A 49 -10.21 12.83 -9.82
C LYS A 49 -9.28 12.83 -11.01
N ILE A 50 -8.56 11.73 -11.25
CA ILE A 50 -7.57 11.63 -12.33
C ILE A 50 -7.46 10.19 -12.82
N SER A 51 -7.29 9.98 -14.12
CA SER A 51 -7.01 8.64 -14.65
C SER A 51 -5.59 8.20 -14.27
N VAL A 52 -5.34 6.89 -14.24
CA VAL A 52 -4.00 6.34 -13.99
C VAL A 52 -3.00 6.85 -15.04
N ALA A 53 -3.40 6.90 -16.32
CA ALA A 53 -2.55 7.38 -17.40
C ALA A 53 -2.17 8.86 -17.22
N ASP A 54 -3.14 9.71 -16.91
CA ASP A 54 -2.88 11.14 -16.69
C ASP A 54 -2.02 11.37 -15.44
N PHE A 55 -2.21 10.56 -14.40
CA PHE A 55 -1.39 10.62 -13.19
C PHE A 55 0.08 10.26 -13.47
N LEU A 56 0.31 9.19 -14.24
CA LEU A 56 1.67 8.81 -14.65
C LEU A 56 2.31 9.90 -15.52
N GLN A 57 1.55 10.54 -16.40
CA GLN A 57 2.05 11.66 -17.20
C GLN A 57 2.38 12.89 -16.33
N LEU A 58 1.51 13.22 -15.37
CA LEU A 58 1.69 14.35 -14.46
C LEU A 58 2.96 14.20 -13.60
N THR A 59 3.22 12.98 -13.11
CA THR A 59 4.32 12.69 -12.17
C THR A 59 5.61 12.24 -12.84
N ALA A 60 5.64 12.12 -14.17
CA ALA A 60 6.80 11.64 -14.93
C ALA A 60 8.08 12.46 -14.70
N SER A 61 7.95 13.76 -14.42
CA SER A 61 9.09 14.66 -14.20
C SER A 61 9.59 14.66 -12.74
N TYR A 62 8.94 13.94 -11.83
CA TYR A 62 9.22 14.01 -10.39
C TYR A 62 10.34 13.06 -9.95
N GLY A 63 10.91 12.27 -10.86
CA GLY A 63 11.94 11.28 -10.53
C GLY A 63 11.42 10.17 -9.62
N TRP A 64 10.13 9.82 -9.74
CA TRP A 64 9.54 8.71 -9.00
C TRP A 64 9.64 7.44 -9.82
N THR A 65 10.05 6.35 -9.18
CA THR A 65 9.93 5.01 -9.75
C THR A 65 8.65 4.39 -9.24
N LEU A 66 7.66 4.25 -10.13
CA LEU A 66 6.35 3.67 -9.84
C LEU A 66 6.28 2.25 -10.39
N THR A 67 6.21 1.26 -9.51
CA THR A 67 6.06 -0.16 -9.87
C THR A 67 4.61 -0.60 -9.64
N PRO A 68 3.91 -1.16 -10.64
CA PRO A 68 2.50 -1.51 -10.50
C PRO A 68 2.29 -2.63 -9.47
N ILE A 69 1.21 -2.52 -8.70
CA ILE A 69 0.76 -3.54 -7.77
C ILE A 69 -0.10 -4.57 -8.54
N PRO A 70 0.22 -5.88 -8.52
CA PRO A 70 -0.44 -6.86 -9.39
C PRO A 70 -1.94 -7.04 -9.20
N TRP A 71 -2.47 -6.68 -8.03
CA TRP A 71 -3.87 -6.87 -7.65
C TRP A 71 -4.67 -5.56 -7.57
N CYS A 72 -4.08 -4.41 -7.96
CA CYS A 72 -4.78 -3.13 -7.96
C CYS A 72 -4.21 -2.27 -9.09
N GLU A 73 -5.01 -2.03 -10.13
CA GLU A 73 -4.59 -1.29 -11.33
C GLU A 73 -4.23 0.17 -11.03
N GLU A 74 -4.85 0.74 -9.99
CA GLU A 74 -4.59 2.09 -9.51
C GLU A 74 -3.44 2.16 -8.49
N GLY A 75 -2.87 1.01 -8.10
CA GLY A 75 -1.89 0.87 -7.03
C GLY A 75 -0.46 0.80 -7.54
N PHE A 76 0.44 1.53 -6.88
CA PHE A 76 1.87 1.54 -7.21
C PHE A 76 2.74 1.50 -5.95
N TRP A 77 3.79 0.68 -5.94
CA TRP A 77 4.94 0.90 -5.07
C TRP A 77 5.74 2.10 -5.58
N ILE A 78 6.18 2.95 -4.68
CA ILE A 78 6.90 4.19 -5.00
C ILE A 78 8.28 4.21 -4.37
N GLU A 79 9.28 4.42 -5.22
CA GLU A 79 10.67 4.69 -4.84
C GLU A 79 11.05 6.10 -5.30
N ARG A 80 11.89 6.77 -4.50
CA ARG A 80 12.31 8.16 -4.70
C ARG A 80 13.80 8.25 -4.40
N ASP A 81 14.56 8.87 -5.29
CA ASP A 81 16.02 8.94 -5.22
C ASP A 81 16.53 10.03 -4.25
N ASP A 82 15.66 10.97 -3.86
CA ASP A 82 16.05 12.17 -3.11
C ASP A 82 15.49 12.17 -1.68
N GLU A 83 16.38 12.11 -0.70
CA GLU A 83 16.06 12.19 0.73
C GLU A 83 15.63 13.60 1.18
N ASP A 84 16.03 14.66 0.43
CA ASP A 84 15.68 16.05 0.72
C ASP A 84 14.36 16.49 0.06
N ALA A 85 13.77 15.62 -0.78
CA ALA A 85 12.55 15.94 -1.48
C ALA A 85 11.34 16.00 -0.53
N LEU A 86 10.41 16.91 -0.82
CA LEU A 86 9.17 17.13 -0.06
C LEU A 86 8.51 15.80 0.35
N PRO A 87 8.07 15.62 1.61
CA PRO A 87 7.35 14.42 2.02
C PRO A 87 6.17 14.13 1.08
N LEU A 88 5.90 12.85 0.77
CA LEU A 88 4.80 12.49 -0.16
C LEU A 88 3.47 13.09 0.29
N GLY A 89 3.23 13.12 1.61
CA GLY A 89 2.02 13.70 2.20
C GLY A 89 1.89 15.23 2.05
N SER A 90 2.94 15.91 1.60
CA SER A 90 2.97 17.37 1.40
C SER A 90 3.02 17.76 -0.09
N THR A 91 2.94 16.78 -0.99
CA THR A 91 2.85 17.03 -2.44
C THR A 91 1.51 17.66 -2.79
N ALA A 92 1.47 18.51 -3.83
CA ALA A 92 0.24 19.16 -4.26
C ALA A 92 -0.82 18.14 -4.68
N GLU A 93 -0.38 17.03 -5.27
CA GLU A 93 -1.20 15.92 -5.73
C GLU A 93 -1.84 15.16 -4.56
N HIS A 94 -1.10 14.94 -3.47
CA HIS A 94 -1.69 14.33 -2.28
C HIS A 94 -2.68 15.28 -1.59
N LEU A 95 -2.31 16.57 -1.43
CA LEU A 95 -3.15 17.57 -0.78
C LEU A 95 -4.44 17.85 -1.57
N SER A 96 -4.39 17.76 -2.91
CA SER A 96 -5.57 17.82 -3.78
C SER A 96 -6.32 16.49 -3.88
N GLY A 97 -5.79 15.42 -3.27
CA GLY A 97 -6.41 14.10 -3.17
C GLY A 97 -6.39 13.29 -4.46
N LEU A 98 -5.42 13.54 -5.35
CA LEU A 98 -5.21 12.77 -6.58
C LEU A 98 -4.70 11.35 -6.31
N PHE A 99 -4.08 11.13 -5.14
CA PHE A 99 -3.67 9.80 -4.68
C PHE A 99 -3.68 9.70 -3.16
N TYR A 100 -3.75 8.45 -2.68
CA TYR A 100 -3.68 8.08 -1.27
C TYR A 100 -2.35 7.41 -0.97
N ILE A 101 -1.75 7.72 0.20
CA ILE A 101 -0.62 6.96 0.72
C ILE A 101 -1.20 5.77 1.48
N GLN A 102 -1.11 4.58 0.89
CA GLN A 102 -1.79 3.40 1.39
C GLN A 102 -0.92 2.17 1.17
N GLU A 103 -0.86 1.29 2.16
CA GLU A 103 -0.07 0.06 2.11
C GLU A 103 -0.71 -0.96 1.14
N ALA A 104 0.12 -1.63 0.33
CA ALA A 104 -0.30 -2.46 -0.79
C ALA A 104 -1.21 -3.64 -0.37
N SER A 105 -0.96 -4.25 0.79
CA SER A 105 -1.80 -5.35 1.29
C SER A 105 -3.23 -4.89 1.60
N SER A 106 -3.43 -3.66 2.07
CA SER A 106 -4.76 -3.11 2.35
C SER A 106 -5.63 -2.88 1.09
N MET A 107 -5.03 -2.90 -0.10
CA MET A 107 -5.75 -2.78 -1.37
C MET A 107 -6.37 -4.12 -1.81
N LEU A 108 -5.80 -5.24 -1.37
CA LEU A 108 -6.20 -6.59 -1.80
C LEU A 108 -7.64 -6.96 -1.40
N PRO A 109 -8.13 -6.72 -0.17
CA PRO A 109 -9.51 -7.06 0.19
C PRO A 109 -10.55 -6.35 -0.65
N VAL A 110 -10.29 -5.08 -1.01
CA VAL A 110 -11.19 -4.29 -1.86
C VAL A 110 -11.17 -4.81 -3.28
N ALA A 111 -9.97 -5.05 -3.85
CA ALA A 111 -9.86 -5.63 -5.19
C ALA A 111 -10.57 -6.99 -5.29
N ALA A 112 -10.43 -7.84 -4.28
CA ALA A 112 -11.10 -9.13 -4.21
C ALA A 112 -12.63 -9.00 -4.11
N LEU A 113 -13.14 -7.98 -3.40
CA LEU A 113 -14.58 -7.74 -3.29
C LEU A 113 -15.21 -7.41 -4.65
N PHE A 114 -14.53 -6.66 -5.51
CA PHE A 114 -15.04 -6.25 -6.83
C PHE A 114 -14.54 -7.13 -7.98
N ALA A 115 -13.81 -8.22 -7.68
CA ALA A 115 -13.32 -9.15 -8.68
C ALA A 115 -14.48 -9.80 -9.48
N ASP A 116 -14.16 -10.28 -10.68
CA ASP A 116 -15.08 -10.98 -11.58
C ASP A 116 -16.36 -10.19 -11.92
N GLY A 117 -16.26 -8.85 -11.89
CA GLY A 117 -17.38 -7.94 -12.19
C GLY A 117 -18.41 -7.84 -11.08
N ASN A 118 -18.07 -8.24 -9.85
CA ASN A 118 -18.96 -8.07 -8.70
C ASN A 118 -19.21 -6.58 -8.44
N ALA A 119 -20.48 -6.16 -8.52
CA ALA A 119 -20.90 -4.76 -8.36
C ALA A 119 -22.00 -4.66 -7.29
N PRO A 120 -21.66 -4.78 -5.99
CA PRO A 120 -22.62 -4.66 -4.91
C PRO A 120 -23.19 -3.23 -4.85
N GLN A 121 -24.50 -3.10 -4.61
CA GLN A 121 -25.15 -1.78 -4.44
C GLN A 121 -25.01 -1.21 -3.01
N ARG A 122 -24.54 -2.03 -2.07
CA ARG A 122 -24.35 -1.63 -0.68
C ARG A 122 -23.23 -2.44 -0.09
N VAL A 123 -22.22 -1.73 0.42
CA VAL A 123 -21.06 -2.30 1.08
C VAL A 123 -21.03 -1.82 2.52
N MET A 124 -20.66 -2.71 3.45
CA MET A 124 -20.45 -2.37 4.86
C MET A 124 -19.00 -2.69 5.23
N ASP A 125 -18.25 -1.69 5.65
CA ASP A 125 -16.92 -1.86 6.22
C ASP A 125 -17.02 -1.89 7.76
N VAL A 126 -16.83 -3.08 8.34
CA VAL A 126 -16.98 -3.33 9.78
C VAL A 126 -15.75 -2.89 10.58
N ALA A 127 -14.59 -2.78 9.92
CA ALA A 127 -13.31 -2.51 10.56
C ALA A 127 -12.62 -1.27 9.96
N ALA A 128 -13.41 -0.34 9.42
CA ALA A 128 -12.94 1.00 9.10
C ALA A 128 -12.52 1.70 10.40
N ALA A 129 -11.21 1.77 10.64
CA ALA A 129 -10.68 2.66 11.66
C ALA A 129 -11.14 4.12 11.37
N PRO A 130 -11.30 5.00 12.37
CA PRO A 130 -11.61 6.41 12.12
C PRO A 130 -10.45 7.06 11.36
N ARG A 131 -10.65 7.35 10.07
CA ARG A 131 -9.63 7.95 9.19
C ARG A 131 -10.00 9.40 8.89
N PHE A 132 -9.03 10.32 8.90
CA PHE A 132 -9.23 11.70 8.48
C PHE A 132 -9.51 11.71 6.96
N GLN A 133 -10.79 11.64 6.62
CA GLN A 133 -11.49 12.09 5.39
C GLN A 133 -11.01 11.61 4.01
N ASN A 134 -9.89 10.92 3.88
CA ASN A 134 -9.25 10.62 2.60
C ASN A 134 -8.92 9.14 2.41
N ASP A 135 -9.86 8.21 2.60
CA ASP A 135 -9.64 6.81 2.19
C ASP A 135 -10.88 6.24 1.50
N THR A 136 -10.66 5.65 0.32
CA THR A 136 -11.67 5.23 -0.68
C THR A 136 -12.78 4.30 -0.24
N ASN A 137 -12.73 3.70 0.95
CA ASN A 137 -13.82 2.79 1.34
C ASN A 137 -15.15 3.53 1.53
N CYS A 138 -15.12 4.85 1.76
CA CYS A 138 -16.33 5.69 1.68
C CYS A 138 -16.58 6.29 0.29
N CYS A 139 -15.60 6.30 -0.62
CA CYS A 139 -15.77 6.93 -1.93
C CYS A 139 -16.23 5.94 -3.01
N ALA A 140 -16.57 4.70 -2.64
CA ALA A 140 -17.12 3.73 -3.58
C ALA A 140 -18.59 4.02 -3.95
N ASP A 141 -19.30 4.86 -3.19
CA ASP A 141 -20.71 5.17 -3.47
C ASP A 141 -21.07 6.58 -2.96
N GLU A 142 -20.95 7.58 -3.83
CA GLU A 142 -21.95 8.65 -4.07
C GLU A 142 -21.69 9.34 -5.42
#